data_AF-A0A1P8XFU4-F1
#
_entry.id   AF-A0A1P8XFU4-F1
#
_cell.length_a   1.000
_cell.length_b   1.000
_cell.length_c   1.000
_cell.angle_alpha   90.00
_cell.angle_beta   90.00
_cell.angle_gamma   90.00
#
_symmetry.space_group_name_H-M   'P 1'
#
loop_
_entity.id
_entity.type
_entity.pdbx_description
1 polymer ?
#
loop_
_entity_poly.entity_id
_entity_poly.type
_entity_poly.pdbx_seq_one_letter_code
_entity_poly.pdbx_strand_id
1 'polypeptide(L)'
;MTIDRAAAAVGTIRLASGVSFLVDPLRANRIWGEPDDPGPSARLLLRSMGYRDALVGGLLLAAAVRGRDTRGWFLASGGADAADLLGGMSVHDDLKRGQQIIGLGGAVVGIGVGLWGALRRRVPSVPTTR
;
A
#
# COMPACT_ATOMS: atom_id res chain seq x y z
N MET A 1 3.12 -3.34 26.18
CA MET A 1 3.38 -3.42 24.73
C MET A 1 2.93 -2.12 24.09
N THR A 2 3.83 -1.36 23.47
CA THR A 2 3.48 -0.13 22.75
C THR A 2 3.08 -0.50 21.32
N ILE A 3 1.81 -0.30 20.97
CA ILE A 3 1.32 -0.49 19.61
C ILE A 3 1.95 0.58 18.72
N ASP A 4 2.49 0.17 17.58
CA ASP A 4 2.96 1.07 16.54
C ASP A 4 1.76 1.64 15.77
N ARG A 5 1.18 2.74 16.28
CA ARG A 5 -0.06 3.33 15.76
C ARG A 5 0.03 3.70 14.28
N ALA A 6 1.18 4.22 13.84
CA ALA A 6 1.39 4.60 12.45
C ALA A 6 1.46 3.37 11.54
N ALA A 7 2.17 2.32 11.95
CA ALA A 7 2.19 1.04 11.21
C ALA A 7 0.80 0.39 11.17
N ALA A 8 0.05 0.45 12.27
CA ALA A 8 -1.31 -0.08 12.32
C ALA A 8 -2.25 0.66 11.37
N ALA A 9 -2.21 1.99 11.34
CA ALA A 9 -3.02 2.78 10.42
C ALA A 9 -2.68 2.50 8.95
N VAL A 10 -1.39 2.58 8.58
CA VAL A 10 -0.94 2.33 7.20
C VAL A 10 -1.22 0.88 6.78
N GLY A 11 -0.92 -0.08 7.64
CA GLY A 11 -1.20 -1.50 7.39
C GLY A 11 -2.68 -1.77 7.19
N THR A 12 -3.55 -1.15 7.99
CA THR A 12 -5.02 -1.30 7.86
C THR A 12 -5.53 -0.69 6.55
N ILE A 13 -5.08 0.50 6.19
CA ILE A 13 -5.48 1.16 4.94
C ILE A 13 -5.05 0.29 3.75
N ARG A 14 -3.79 -0.16 3.70
CA ARG A 14 -3.28 -0.99 2.61
C ARG A 14 -3.99 -2.34 2.54
N LEU A 15 -4.26 -2.97 3.69
CA LEU A 15 -5.02 -4.21 3.78
C LEU A 15 -6.44 -4.03 3.22
N ALA A 16 -7.16 -3.00 3.68
CA ALA A 16 -8.53 -2.74 3.25
C ALA A 16 -8.61 -2.43 1.75
N SER A 17 -7.69 -1.61 1.24
CA SER A 17 -7.60 -1.31 -0.19
C SER A 17 -7.30 -2.59 -1.00
N GLY A 18 -6.33 -3.40 -0.57
CA GLY A 18 -5.99 -4.66 -1.25
C GLY A 18 -7.14 -5.67 -1.27
N VAL A 19 -7.86 -5.82 -0.14
CA VAL A 19 -9.07 -6.65 -0.06
C VAL A 19 -10.17 -6.13 -0.98
N SER A 20 -10.34 -4.81 -1.11
CA SER A 20 -11.30 -4.24 -2.04
C SER A 20 -10.98 -4.63 -3.48
N PHE A 21 -9.72 -4.55 -3.91
CA PHE A 21 -9.29 -4.98 -5.25
C PHE A 21 -9.40 -6.49 -5.46
N LEU A 22 -9.30 -7.27 -4.39
CA LEU A 22 -9.47 -8.72 -4.44
C LEU A 22 -10.93 -9.14 -4.65
N VAL A 23 -11.84 -8.59 -3.82
CA VAL A 23 -13.25 -8.98 -3.81
C VAL A 23 -14.01 -8.37 -5.00
N ASP A 24 -13.80 -7.09 -5.25
CA ASP A 24 -14.51 -6.35 -6.29
C ASP A 24 -13.56 -5.37 -7.00
N PRO A 25 -12.72 -5.87 -7.93
CA PRO A 25 -11.75 -5.05 -8.65
C PRO A 25 -12.40 -3.93 -9.46
N LEU A 26 -13.65 -4.11 -9.91
CA LEU A 26 -14.36 -3.11 -10.71
C LEU A 26 -14.84 -1.95 -9.84
N ARG A 27 -15.41 -2.25 -8.68
CA ARG A 27 -15.81 -1.20 -7.72
C ARG A 27 -14.59 -0.53 -7.09
N ALA A 28 -13.53 -1.28 -6.81
CA ALA A 28 -12.26 -0.72 -6.35
C ALA A 28 -11.65 0.22 -7.40
N ASN A 29 -11.61 -0.21 -8.68
CA ASN A 29 -11.16 0.67 -9.77
C ASN A 29 -12.06 1.90 -9.90
N ARG A 30 -13.38 1.80 -9.69
CA ARG A 30 -14.27 2.97 -9.73
C ARG A 30 -14.06 3.95 -8.56
N ILE A 31 -13.65 3.46 -7.38
CA ILE A 31 -13.40 4.28 -6.19
C ILE A 31 -11.99 4.89 -6.21
N TRP A 32 -11.01 4.14 -6.70
CA TRP A 32 -9.58 4.46 -6.64
C TRP A 32 -8.94 4.73 -8.02
N GLY A 33 -9.72 4.74 -9.10
CA GLY A 33 -9.24 4.77 -10.50
C GLY A 33 -10.34 5.22 -11.48
N GLU A 34 -10.64 4.43 -12.52
CA GLU A 34 -11.64 4.77 -13.55
C GLU A 34 -12.98 4.00 -13.48
N PRO A 35 -14.08 4.57 -14.01
CA PRO A 35 -15.39 3.90 -14.08
C PRO A 35 -15.52 2.82 -15.16
N ASP A 36 -14.64 2.82 -16.17
CA ASP A 36 -14.70 1.95 -17.36
C ASP A 36 -14.14 0.54 -17.04
N ASP A 37 -14.74 -0.50 -17.63
CA ASP A 37 -14.37 -1.91 -17.37
C ASP A 37 -12.97 -2.21 -17.94
N PRO A 38 -11.97 -2.60 -17.11
CA PRO A 38 -10.59 -2.83 -17.54
C PRO A 38 -10.40 -4.01 -18.51
N GLY A 39 -11.46 -4.76 -18.84
CA GLY A 39 -11.36 -6.00 -19.59
C GLY A 39 -10.78 -7.15 -18.76
N PRO A 40 -10.74 -8.39 -19.30
CA PRO A 40 -10.45 -9.59 -18.52
C PRO A 40 -9.00 -9.68 -17.99
N SER A 41 -8.02 -9.29 -18.81
CA SER A 41 -6.59 -9.39 -18.46
C SER A 41 -6.19 -8.39 -17.38
N ALA A 42 -6.67 -7.14 -17.45
CA ALA A 42 -6.41 -6.15 -16.41
C ALA A 42 -7.12 -6.49 -15.09
N ARG A 43 -8.28 -7.16 -15.13
CA ARG A 43 -8.93 -7.69 -13.91
C ARG A 43 -8.06 -8.72 -13.18
N LEU A 44 -7.34 -9.57 -13.90
CA LEU A 44 -6.41 -10.52 -13.30
C LEU A 44 -5.24 -9.78 -12.62
N LEU A 45 -4.68 -8.76 -13.28
CA LEU A 45 -3.61 -7.93 -12.72
C LEU A 45 -4.07 -7.16 -11.48
N LEU A 46 -5.26 -6.56 -11.51
CA LEU A 46 -5.87 -5.87 -10.37
C LEU A 46 -6.08 -6.81 -9.18
N ARG A 47 -6.48 -8.06 -9.40
CA ARG A 47 -6.59 -9.05 -8.33
C ARG A 47 -5.23 -9.42 -7.75
N SER A 48 -4.22 -9.64 -8.60
CA SER A 48 -2.85 -9.92 -8.15
C SER A 48 -2.28 -8.77 -7.30
N MET A 49 -2.49 -7.53 -7.74
CA MET A 49 -2.21 -6.32 -6.98
C MET A 49 -2.95 -6.29 -5.64
N GLY A 50 -4.25 -6.58 -5.63
CA GLY A 50 -5.04 -6.67 -4.40
C GLY A 50 -4.53 -7.72 -3.41
N TYR A 51 -4.13 -8.90 -3.89
CA TYR A 51 -3.55 -9.96 -3.07
C TYR A 51 -2.25 -9.52 -2.38
N ARG A 52 -1.31 -8.93 -3.13
CA ARG A 52 -0.04 -8.49 -2.53
C ARG A 52 -0.26 -7.37 -1.52
N ASP A 53 -1.18 -6.45 -1.78
CA ASP A 53 -1.42 -5.30 -0.90
C ASP A 53 -2.13 -5.72 0.37
N ALA A 54 -3.08 -6.65 0.26
CA ALA A 54 -3.70 -7.30 1.40
C ALA A 54 -2.66 -8.04 2.25
N LEU A 55 -1.74 -8.77 1.63
CA LEU A 55 -0.70 -9.51 2.33
C LEU A 55 0.29 -8.56 3.04
N VAL A 56 0.86 -7.59 2.33
CA VAL A 56 1.82 -6.63 2.89
C VAL A 56 1.17 -5.78 3.97
N GLY A 57 -0.04 -5.27 3.73
CA GLY A 57 -0.80 -4.49 4.69
C GLY A 57 -1.16 -5.28 5.95
N GLY A 58 -1.60 -6.53 5.78
CA GLY A 58 -1.91 -7.44 6.89
C GLY A 58 -0.69 -7.80 7.73
N LEU A 59 0.46 -8.04 7.10
CA LEU A 59 1.71 -8.33 7.80
C LEU A 59 2.28 -7.11 8.53
N LEU A 60 2.18 -5.91 7.92
CA LEU A 60 2.52 -4.64 8.56
C LEU A 60 1.63 -4.39 9.80
N LEU A 61 0.32 -4.55 9.65
CA LEU A 61 -0.64 -4.43 10.74
C LEU A 61 -0.32 -5.43 11.85
N ALA A 62 -0.15 -6.72 11.51
CA ALA A 62 0.16 -7.76 12.48
C ALA A 62 1.47 -7.48 13.24
N ALA A 63 2.51 -7.00 12.55
CA ALA A 63 3.76 -6.58 13.19
C ALA A 63 3.53 -5.40 14.14
N ALA A 64 2.70 -4.43 13.74
CA ALA A 64 2.37 -3.25 14.54
C ALA A 64 1.65 -3.59 15.85
N VAL A 65 0.62 -4.45 15.78
CA VAL A 65 -0.16 -4.84 16.98
C VAL A 65 0.66 -5.73 17.91
N ARG A 66 1.57 -6.54 17.34
CA ARG A 66 2.48 -7.42 18.12
C ARG A 66 3.73 -6.68 18.64
N GLY A 67 3.90 -5.39 18.35
CA GLY A 67 5.08 -4.61 18.76
C GLY A 67 6.40 -5.08 18.10
N ARG A 68 6.32 -5.79 16.97
CA ARG A 68 7.48 -6.29 16.22
C ARG A 68 8.11 -5.20 15.37
N ASP A 69 9.18 -5.53 14.65
CA ASP A 69 9.74 -4.59 13.68
C ASP A 69 8.85 -4.42 12.45
N THR A 70 8.57 -3.15 12.14
CA THR A 70 7.65 -2.71 11.09
C THR A 70 8.40 -2.11 9.90
N ARG A 71 9.70 -1.77 10.07
CA ARG A 71 10.53 -1.12 9.05
C ARG A 71 10.61 -1.91 7.75
N GLY A 72 10.86 -3.22 7.84
CA GLY A 72 10.91 -4.09 6.67
C GLY A 72 9.60 -4.14 5.90
N TRP A 73 8.47 -4.09 6.63
CA TRP A 73 7.13 -4.06 6.02
C TRP A 73 6.80 -2.72 5.36
N PHE A 74 7.27 -1.61 5.92
CA PHE A 74 7.18 -0.30 5.27
C PHE A 74 8.02 -0.24 3.99
N LEU A 75 9.23 -0.80 4.00
CA LEU A 75 10.08 -0.87 2.82
C LEU A 75 9.43 -1.75 1.73
N ALA A 76 8.86 -2.89 2.11
CA ALA A 76 8.11 -3.75 1.19
C ALA A 76 6.89 -3.04 0.60
N SER A 77 6.15 -2.29 1.42
CA SER A 77 5.01 -1.47 0.98
C SER A 77 5.43 -0.42 -0.04
N GLY A 78 6.44 0.40 0.28
CA GLY A 78 6.93 1.43 -0.65
C GLY A 78 7.58 0.85 -1.90
N GLY A 79 8.24 -0.31 -1.79
CA GLY A 79 8.80 -1.03 -2.93
C GLY A 79 7.73 -1.55 -3.89
N ALA A 80 6.59 -2.03 -3.36
CA ALA A 80 5.46 -2.41 -4.19
C ALA A 80 4.89 -1.20 -4.96
N ASP A 81 4.72 -0.06 -4.29
CA ASP A 81 4.24 1.18 -4.93
C ASP A 81 5.23 1.72 -5.97
N ALA A 82 6.55 1.59 -5.71
CA ALA A 82 7.59 1.93 -6.69
C ALA A 82 7.56 1.01 -7.93
N ALA A 83 7.35 -0.30 -7.72
CA ALA A 83 7.23 -1.26 -8.82
C ALA A 83 6.00 -0.96 -9.69
N ASP A 84 4.89 -0.54 -9.07
CA ASP A 84 3.68 -0.14 -9.79
C ASP A 84 3.88 1.13 -10.59
N LEU A 85 4.56 2.12 -9.99
CA LEU A 85 4.90 3.36 -10.68
C LEU A 85 5.79 3.08 -11.90
N LEU A 86 6.84 2.26 -11.72
CA LEU A 86 7.75 1.86 -12.79
C LEU A 86 7.03 1.07 -13.89
N GLY A 87 6.16 0.14 -13.51
CA GLY A 87 5.36 -0.64 -14.47
C GLY A 87 4.28 0.18 -15.18
N GLY A 88 3.80 1.26 -14.58
CA GLY A 88 2.83 2.17 -15.17
C GLY A 88 3.43 3.25 -16.08
N MET A 89 4.71 3.60 -15.89
CA MET A 89 5.40 4.61 -16.71
C MET A 89 5.54 4.21 -18.18
N SER A 90 5.60 2.92 -18.50
CA SER A 90 5.67 2.43 -19.89
C SER A 90 4.36 2.57 -20.68
N VAL A 91 3.24 2.88 -20.01
CA VAL A 91 1.90 3.08 -20.62
C VAL A 91 1.39 4.50 -20.36
N HIS A 92 2.24 5.38 -19.81
CA HIS A 92 1.91 6.74 -19.39
C HIS A 92 1.17 7.58 -20.44
N ASP A 93 1.57 7.43 -21.71
CA ASP A 93 1.04 8.21 -22.84
C ASP A 93 -0.38 7.81 -23.25
N ASP A 94 -0.82 6.60 -22.89
CA ASP A 94 -2.18 6.08 -23.18
C ASP A 94 -3.17 6.28 -22.01
N LEU A 95 -2.70 6.80 -20.86
CA LEU A 95 -3.51 7.00 -19.65
C LEU A 95 -4.21 8.36 -19.65
N LYS A 96 -5.53 8.36 -19.44
CA LYS A 96 -6.31 9.61 -19.25
C LYS A 96 -5.80 10.37 -18.01
N ARG A 97 -5.86 11.72 -18.03
CA ARG A 97 -5.35 12.59 -16.95
C ARG A 97 -5.83 12.22 -15.54
N GLY A 98 -7.05 11.71 -15.39
CA GLY A 98 -7.57 11.25 -14.10
C GLY A 98 -6.82 10.03 -13.54
N GLN A 99 -6.42 9.12 -14.43
CA GLN A 99 -5.69 7.89 -14.13
C GLN A 99 -4.24 8.19 -13.68
N GLN A 100 -3.63 9.22 -14.28
CA GLN A 100 -2.32 9.74 -13.85
C GLN A 100 -2.40 10.38 -12.46
N ILE A 101 -3.46 11.14 -12.15
CA ILE A 101 -3.52 11.83 -10.85
C ILE A 101 -3.74 10.83 -9.71
N ILE A 102 -4.66 9.88 -9.85
CA ILE A 102 -5.03 8.98 -8.75
C ILE A 102 -4.03 7.81 -8.64
N GLY A 103 -3.66 7.17 -9.75
CA GLY A 103 -2.72 6.05 -9.74
C GLY A 103 -1.28 6.47 -9.45
N LEU A 104 -0.79 7.49 -10.18
CA LEU A 104 0.59 7.99 -10.02
C LEU A 104 0.75 8.75 -8.69
N GLY A 105 -0.25 9.56 -8.32
CA GLY A 105 -0.27 10.27 -7.03
C GLY A 105 -0.31 9.32 -5.84
N GLY A 106 -1.14 8.26 -5.91
CA GLY A 106 -1.20 7.21 -4.89
C GLY A 106 0.13 6.49 -4.71
N ALA A 107 0.79 6.13 -5.83
CA ALA A 107 2.10 5.47 -5.79
C ALA A 107 3.19 6.36 -5.16
N VAL A 108 3.25 7.65 -5.53
CA VAL A 108 4.22 8.60 -4.93
C VAL A 108 4.02 8.74 -3.42
N VAL A 109 2.76 8.86 -2.97
CA VAL A 109 2.44 8.92 -1.55
C VAL A 109 2.84 7.60 -0.85
N GLY A 110 2.53 6.46 -1.47
CA GLY A 110 2.88 5.13 -0.96
C GLY A 110 4.39 4.92 -0.78
N ILE A 111 5.18 5.33 -1.78
CA ILE A 111 6.65 5.33 -1.72
C ILE A 111 7.14 6.21 -0.57
N GLY A 112 6.62 7.44 -0.46
CA GLY A 112 6.99 8.37 0.61
C GLY A 112 6.70 7.81 2.00
N VAL A 113 5.51 7.23 2.21
CA VAL A 113 5.11 6.59 3.47
C VAL A 113 5.98 5.36 3.76
N GLY A 114 6.28 4.54 2.74
CA GLY A 114 7.15 3.38 2.86
C GLY A 114 8.57 3.74 3.28
N LEU A 115 9.18 4.73 2.62
CA LEU A 115 10.53 5.20 2.96
C LEU A 115 10.58 5.85 4.34
N TRP A 116 9.60 6.71 4.67
CA TRP A 116 9.50 7.31 5.98
C TRP A 116 9.37 6.24 7.09
N GLY A 117 8.48 5.26 6.90
CA GLY A 117 8.25 4.20 7.88
C GLY A 117 9.44 3.25 8.03
N ALA A 118 10.22 3.04 6.97
CA ALA A 118 11.46 2.28 7.00
C ALA A 118 12.59 3.03 7.74
N LEU A 119 12.69 4.34 7.53
CA LEU A 119 13.79 5.17 8.03
C LEU A 119 13.52 5.81 9.41
N ARG A 120 12.27 5.82 9.88
CA ARG A 120 11.94 6.47 11.16
C ARG A 120 12.70 5.86 12.33
N ARG A 121 13.19 6.73 13.21
CA ARG A 121 13.84 6.35 14.47
C ARG A 121 12.77 5.88 15.46
N ARG A 122 12.97 4.71 16.08
CA ARG A 122 12.18 4.35 17.27
C ARG A 122 12.60 5.29 18.39
N VAL A 123 11.65 5.97 19.01
CA VAL A 123 11.90 6.60 20.32
C VAL A 123 12.15 5.44 21.29
N PRO A 124 13.33 5.35 21.93
CA PRO A 124 13.58 4.34 22.94
C PRO A 124 12.52 4.49 24.03
N SER A 125 11.81 3.40 24.36
CA SER A 125 11.04 3.36 25.59
C SER A 125 12.03 3.55 26.73
N VAL A 126 11.98 4.72 27.38
CA VAL A 126 12.74 5.02 28.59
C VAL A 126 12.56 3.82 29.53
N PRO A 127 13.63 3.15 29.99
CA PRO A 127 13.51 2.08 30.95
C PRO A 127 12.83 2.68 32.19
N THR A 128 11.65 2.20 32.52
CA THR A 128 11.04 2.51 33.81
C THR A 128 11.86 1.74 34.83
N THR A 129 12.81 2.42 35.47
CA THR A 129 13.49 1.90 36.65
C THR A 129 12.44 1.65 37.73
N ARG A 130 12.24 0.38 38.05
CA ARG A 130 11.69 -0.10 39.32
C ARG A 130 12.48 -1.30 39.77
#